data_AF-A0A9P3GES2-F1
#
_entry.id   AF-A0A9P3GES2-F1
#
_cell.length_a   1.000
_cell.length_b   1.000
_cell.length_c   1.000
_cell.angle_alpha   90.00
_cell.angle_beta   90.00
_cell.angle_gamma   90.00
#
_symmetry.space_group_name_H-M   'P 1'
#
loop_
_entity.id
_entity.type
_entity.pdbx_description
1 polymer ?
#
loop_
_entity_poly.entity_id
_entity_poly.type
_entity_poly.pdbx_seq_one_letter_code
_entity_poly.pdbx_strand_id
1 'polypeptide(L)'
;MAKGKQQQNAKQPPNPKRQRYMMKRSNLPGTLCDNVSSMNAAVTALRSSSYIVCDCEGVDLGSQGGGLSIIQLAALPSEDNPDPPVFLIDAIALSDAKLQPVYKLLRSETHTKIMYDARSDWSEFYHRHGVELTHVLDLQLADIDSRTVRGETQEQQLERLPPYCSAEEIKNYRALYTMVQRLKGLGPCTVEHGVVGPDEKGKPNYFPHNKWGERPLWKKHILYAVKDIQLISKLFLLFSQKGYIDEAKLLAQSERYMSLRRDALVPANFGHPLLPLEIMDAPPARAARQACKACNRELALPCFPRKAGEEGTAQTCLVCCAVFVHEAEIRAKQEAQREKQRKKNEEKIKRDAERLSAQMLESSASSSSRARPGIGYSHGIYAERDADGSYGIFGYDDEDTPGGTYYRDMYDSD
;
A
#
# COMPACT_ATOMS: atom_id res chain seq x y z
N MET A 1 -51.68 30.77 -37.64
CA MET A 1 -51.09 29.41 -37.55
C MET A 1 -49.59 29.53 -37.77
N ALA A 2 -48.81 28.93 -36.87
CA ALA A 2 -47.44 29.30 -36.53
C ALA A 2 -46.37 28.90 -37.57
N LYS A 3 -45.39 29.80 -37.78
CA LYS A 3 -44.13 29.51 -38.50
C LYS A 3 -43.06 29.13 -37.46
N GLY A 4 -42.61 27.88 -37.48
CA GLY A 4 -41.52 27.37 -36.65
C GLY A 4 -40.15 27.75 -37.21
N LYS A 5 -39.27 28.28 -36.34
CA LYS A 5 -37.85 28.54 -36.63
C LYS A 5 -37.03 27.31 -36.23
N GLN A 6 -36.32 26.71 -37.19
CA GLN A 6 -35.22 25.77 -36.92
C GLN A 6 -33.98 26.56 -36.49
N GLN A 7 -33.47 26.31 -35.28
CA GLN A 7 -32.14 26.74 -34.87
C GLN A 7 -31.14 25.64 -35.19
N GLN A 8 -30.20 25.94 -36.08
CA GLN A 8 -29.01 25.12 -36.34
C GLN A 8 -27.99 25.40 -35.23
N ASN A 9 -27.77 24.42 -34.35
CA ASN A 9 -26.67 24.46 -33.38
C ASN A 9 -25.35 24.12 -34.09
N ALA A 10 -24.59 25.16 -34.44
CA ALA A 10 -23.21 25.03 -34.89
C ALA A 10 -22.35 24.43 -33.75
N LYS A 11 -21.79 23.24 -33.98
CA LYS A 11 -20.84 22.60 -33.06
C LYS A 11 -19.62 23.52 -32.91
N GLN A 12 -19.42 24.06 -31.71
CA GLN A 12 -18.21 24.80 -31.37
C GLN A 12 -16.97 23.92 -31.63
N PRO A 13 -15.92 24.46 -32.25
CA PRO A 13 -14.67 23.74 -32.42
C PRO A 13 -14.07 23.39 -31.04
N PRO A 14 -13.46 22.21 -30.88
CA PRO A 14 -12.91 21.79 -29.60
C PRO A 14 -11.83 22.76 -29.11
N ASN A 15 -11.85 23.01 -27.80
CA ASN A 15 -10.93 23.90 -27.11
C ASN A 15 -9.46 23.57 -27.47
N PRO A 16 -8.66 24.54 -27.97
CA PRO A 16 -7.27 24.31 -28.40
C PRO A 16 -6.34 23.80 -27.27
N LYS A 17 -6.70 24.01 -26.00
CA LYS A 17 -5.99 23.42 -24.85
C LYS A 17 -6.17 21.90 -24.75
N ARG A 18 -7.34 21.38 -25.15
CA ARG A 18 -7.65 19.94 -25.18
C ARG A 18 -6.91 19.25 -26.33
N GLN A 19 -6.77 19.94 -27.46
CA GLN A 19 -6.03 19.46 -28.63
C GLN A 19 -4.50 19.41 -28.38
N ARG A 20 -3.94 20.39 -27.66
CA ARG A 20 -2.53 20.35 -27.20
C ARG A 20 -2.24 19.24 -26.18
N TYR A 21 -3.22 18.82 -25.38
CA TYR A 21 -3.06 17.69 -24.44
C TYR A 21 -3.07 16.33 -25.17
N MET A 22 -3.82 16.19 -26.26
CA MET A 22 -3.86 14.96 -27.05
C MET A 22 -2.60 14.77 -27.92
N MET A 23 -1.95 15.85 -28.36
CA MET A 23 -0.75 15.79 -29.22
C MET A 23 0.59 15.56 -28.49
N LYS A 24 0.65 15.57 -27.15
CA LYS A 24 1.87 15.26 -26.36
C LYS A 24 1.92 13.81 -25.84
N ARG A 25 1.05 12.93 -26.33
CA ARG A 25 1.06 11.48 -26.00
C ARG A 25 2.10 10.67 -26.79
N SER A 26 2.75 11.23 -27.81
CA SER A 26 3.54 10.47 -28.80
C SER A 26 4.91 9.94 -28.34
N ASN A 27 5.42 10.30 -27.16
CA ASN A 27 6.73 9.83 -26.67
C ASN A 27 6.70 9.29 -25.23
N LEU A 28 5.64 8.56 -24.83
CA LEU A 28 5.66 7.83 -23.56
C LEU A 28 6.23 6.42 -23.76
N PRO A 29 7.07 5.91 -22.83
CA PRO A 29 7.79 4.64 -22.99
C PRO A 29 6.90 3.37 -22.85
N GLY A 30 5.61 3.45 -23.18
CA GLY A 30 4.68 2.33 -23.11
C GLY A 30 3.39 2.60 -23.88
N THR A 31 2.71 1.52 -24.27
CA THR A 31 1.47 1.57 -25.06
C THR A 31 0.26 1.43 -24.13
N LEU A 32 -0.50 2.50 -23.95
CA LEU A 32 -1.77 2.46 -23.21
C LEU A 32 -2.85 1.77 -24.06
N CYS A 33 -3.38 0.66 -23.57
CA CYS A 33 -4.44 -0.10 -24.21
C CYS A 33 -5.77 0.16 -23.51
N ASP A 34 -6.48 1.20 -23.94
CA ASP A 34 -7.78 1.65 -23.38
C ASP A 34 -9.01 1.20 -24.19
N ASN A 35 -8.81 0.35 -25.19
CA ASN A 35 -9.87 -0.17 -26.05
C ASN A 35 -9.56 -1.60 -26.54
N VAL A 36 -10.57 -2.27 -27.09
CA VAL A 36 -10.47 -3.69 -27.49
C VAL A 36 -9.41 -3.90 -28.58
N SER A 37 -9.24 -2.94 -29.50
CA SER A 37 -8.28 -3.06 -30.60
C SER A 37 -6.84 -3.04 -30.09
N SER A 38 -6.49 -2.05 -29.27
CA SER A 38 -5.15 -1.94 -28.69
C SER A 38 -4.84 -3.08 -27.70
N MET A 39 -5.84 -3.55 -26.95
CA MET A 39 -5.70 -4.72 -26.07
C MET A 39 -5.46 -6.01 -26.87
N ASN A 40 -6.21 -6.24 -27.96
CA ASN A 40 -5.99 -7.42 -28.81
C ASN A 40 -4.62 -7.38 -29.50
N ALA A 41 -4.14 -6.20 -29.90
CA ALA A 41 -2.79 -6.05 -30.44
C ALA A 41 -1.72 -6.42 -29.40
N ALA A 42 -1.88 -5.97 -28.15
CA ALA A 42 -0.99 -6.35 -27.05
C ALA A 42 -0.99 -7.88 -26.81
N VAL A 43 -2.17 -8.51 -26.70
CA VAL A 43 -2.27 -9.96 -26.51
C VAL A 43 -1.65 -10.73 -27.69
N THR A 44 -1.82 -10.24 -28.91
CA THR A 44 -1.22 -10.85 -30.10
C THR A 44 0.31 -10.78 -30.04
N ALA A 45 0.88 -9.64 -29.63
CA ALA A 45 2.32 -9.47 -29.49
C ALA A 45 2.92 -10.38 -28.39
N LEU A 46 2.15 -10.68 -27.34
CA LEU A 46 2.60 -11.50 -26.21
C LEU A 46 2.42 -13.01 -26.42
N ARG A 47 1.57 -13.43 -27.38
CA ARG A 47 1.15 -14.83 -27.56
C ARG A 47 2.30 -15.81 -27.86
N SER A 48 3.40 -15.35 -28.46
CA SER A 48 4.56 -16.19 -28.75
C SER A 48 5.59 -16.22 -27.61
N SER A 49 5.39 -15.44 -26.55
CA SER A 49 6.35 -15.31 -25.46
C SER A 49 6.08 -16.33 -24.36
N SER A 50 7.04 -17.23 -24.09
CA SER A 50 6.92 -18.18 -22.98
C SER A 50 6.98 -17.49 -21.62
N TYR A 51 7.66 -16.35 -21.52
CA TYR A 51 7.75 -15.54 -20.30
C TYR A 51 7.13 -14.16 -20.53
N ILE A 52 6.25 -13.77 -19.61
CA ILE A 52 5.58 -12.47 -19.61
C ILE A 52 5.86 -11.79 -18.29
N VAL A 53 6.43 -10.60 -18.34
CA VAL A 53 6.63 -9.78 -17.16
C VAL A 53 5.34 -9.06 -16.85
N CYS A 54 4.87 -9.16 -15.61
CA CYS A 54 3.55 -8.70 -15.19
C CYS A 54 3.63 -7.94 -13.87
N ASP A 55 2.81 -6.90 -13.77
CA ASP A 55 2.57 -6.14 -12.54
C ASP A 55 1.19 -5.45 -12.65
N CYS A 56 0.55 -5.13 -11.54
CA CYS A 56 -0.75 -4.46 -11.53
C CYS A 56 -0.75 -3.24 -10.60
N GLU A 57 -1.57 -2.27 -10.98
CA GLU A 57 -1.76 -1.06 -10.19
C GLU A 57 -3.24 -0.78 -9.99
N GLY A 58 -3.57 -0.21 -8.83
CA GLY A 58 -4.95 -0.04 -8.41
C GLY A 58 -5.08 0.85 -7.17
N VAL A 59 -6.32 1.18 -6.83
CA VAL A 59 -6.64 1.79 -5.53
C VAL A 59 -6.82 0.67 -4.53
N ASP A 60 -5.98 0.62 -3.48
CA ASP A 60 -6.00 -0.42 -2.46
C ASP A 60 -6.05 -1.86 -3.05
N LEU A 61 -5.24 -2.10 -4.08
CA LEU A 61 -5.20 -3.34 -4.86
C LEU A 61 -5.16 -4.59 -3.95
N GLY A 62 -5.98 -5.59 -4.29
CA GLY A 62 -6.07 -6.86 -3.56
C GLY A 62 -6.72 -6.78 -2.18
N SER A 63 -7.19 -5.60 -1.75
CA SER A 63 -7.77 -5.36 -0.41
C SER A 63 -9.26 -5.00 -0.45
N GLN A 64 -10.02 -5.25 0.60
CA GLN A 64 -11.45 -4.92 0.69
C GLN A 64 -11.73 -3.46 0.27
N GLY A 65 -12.68 -3.26 -0.64
CA GLY A 65 -13.03 -1.94 -1.17
C GLY A 65 -12.08 -1.37 -2.23
N GLY A 66 -10.97 -2.05 -2.53
CA GLY A 66 -10.05 -1.66 -3.60
C GLY A 66 -10.53 -2.00 -5.00
N GLY A 67 -9.68 -1.74 -6.00
CA GLY A 67 -9.94 -2.08 -7.39
C GLY A 67 -8.73 -1.99 -8.31
N LEU A 68 -8.69 -2.89 -9.29
CA LEU A 68 -7.73 -2.91 -10.40
C LEU A 68 -7.88 -1.71 -11.33
N SER A 69 -6.79 -1.01 -11.58
CA SER A 69 -6.74 0.12 -12.51
C SER A 69 -5.99 -0.19 -13.80
N ILE A 70 -4.80 -0.78 -13.69
CA ILE A 70 -3.89 -1.04 -14.81
C ILE A 70 -3.29 -2.43 -14.66
N ILE A 71 -3.29 -3.22 -15.75
CA ILE A 71 -2.51 -4.45 -15.88
C ILE A 71 -1.33 -4.12 -16.80
N GLN A 72 -0.12 -4.43 -16.35
CA GLN A 72 1.11 -4.08 -17.04
C GLN A 72 1.72 -5.37 -17.58
N LEU A 73 2.02 -5.42 -18.87
CA LEU A 73 2.49 -6.65 -19.52
C LEU A 73 3.62 -6.32 -20.49
N ALA A 74 4.67 -7.13 -20.49
CA ALA A 74 5.68 -7.13 -21.53
C ALA A 74 6.19 -8.55 -21.79
N ALA A 75 6.65 -8.82 -23.01
CA ALA A 75 7.47 -10.00 -23.26
C ALA A 75 8.78 -9.86 -22.47
N LEU A 76 9.38 -10.98 -22.08
CA LEU A 76 10.75 -10.94 -21.56
C LEU A 76 11.73 -10.50 -22.67
N PRO A 77 12.70 -9.61 -22.39
CA PRO A 77 13.73 -9.27 -23.36
C PRO A 77 14.51 -10.49 -23.87
N SER A 78 14.83 -10.50 -25.16
CA SER A 78 15.60 -11.55 -25.83
C SER A 78 16.62 -10.93 -26.80
N GLU A 79 17.50 -11.74 -27.38
CA GLU A 79 18.47 -11.25 -28.38
C GLU A 79 17.78 -10.62 -29.60
N ASP A 80 16.69 -11.24 -30.07
CA ASP A 80 15.90 -10.75 -31.22
C ASP A 80 15.00 -9.55 -30.87
N ASN A 81 14.68 -9.37 -29.59
CA ASN A 81 13.84 -8.28 -29.10
C ASN A 81 14.32 -7.80 -27.72
N PRO A 82 15.37 -6.96 -27.69
CA PRO A 82 16.02 -6.54 -26.44
C PRO A 82 15.23 -5.47 -25.67
N ASP A 83 14.28 -4.79 -26.32
CA ASP A 83 13.43 -3.76 -25.70
C ASP A 83 11.96 -3.97 -26.10
N PRO A 84 11.32 -5.05 -25.62
CA PRO A 84 9.94 -5.36 -25.95
C PRO A 84 9.02 -4.25 -25.43
N PRO A 85 7.96 -3.89 -26.17
CA PRO A 85 7.03 -2.85 -25.75
C PRO A 85 6.33 -3.25 -24.45
N VAL A 86 6.23 -2.29 -23.52
CA VAL A 86 5.39 -2.42 -22.33
C VAL A 86 3.96 -2.00 -22.68
N PHE A 87 3.01 -2.89 -22.45
CA PHE A 87 1.58 -2.64 -22.63
C PHE A 87 0.94 -2.33 -21.27
N LEU A 88 0.19 -1.23 -21.21
CA LEU A 88 -0.57 -0.80 -20.04
C LEU A 88 -2.06 -0.98 -20.35
N ILE A 89 -2.65 -2.08 -19.92
CA ILE A 89 -4.06 -2.39 -20.16
C ILE A 89 -4.92 -1.63 -19.15
N ASP A 90 -5.81 -0.78 -19.64
CA ASP A 90 -6.69 0.04 -18.80
C ASP A 90 -7.93 -0.76 -18.36
N ALA A 91 -7.85 -1.35 -17.16
CA ALA A 91 -8.91 -2.17 -16.60
C ALA A 91 -10.17 -1.37 -16.18
N ILE A 92 -10.08 -0.04 -16.09
CA ILE A 92 -11.24 0.82 -15.85
C ILE A 92 -11.97 1.11 -17.16
N ALA A 93 -11.22 1.38 -18.24
CA ALA A 93 -11.80 1.62 -19.55
C ALA A 93 -12.38 0.34 -20.19
N LEU A 94 -11.82 -0.82 -19.84
CA LEU A 94 -12.21 -2.13 -20.36
C LEU A 94 -12.97 -2.90 -19.29
N SER A 95 -14.21 -3.30 -19.57
CA SER A 95 -14.94 -4.21 -18.68
C SER A 95 -14.31 -5.61 -18.65
N ASP A 96 -14.63 -6.41 -17.63
CA ASP A 96 -14.16 -7.79 -17.49
C ASP A 96 -14.47 -8.66 -18.72
N ALA A 97 -15.60 -8.44 -19.38
CA ALA A 97 -15.94 -9.12 -20.63
C ALA A 97 -14.93 -8.80 -21.76
N LYS A 98 -14.43 -7.56 -21.81
CA LYS A 98 -13.42 -7.13 -22.78
C LYS A 98 -12.01 -7.56 -22.38
N LEU A 99 -11.73 -7.75 -21.10
CA LEU A 99 -10.44 -8.19 -20.57
C LEU A 99 -10.20 -9.70 -20.70
N GLN A 100 -11.20 -10.49 -21.12
CA GLN A 100 -11.09 -11.95 -21.24
C GLN A 100 -9.85 -12.44 -22.03
N PRO A 101 -9.41 -11.80 -23.14
CA PRO A 101 -8.18 -12.23 -23.82
C PRO A 101 -6.93 -12.11 -22.94
N VAL A 102 -6.83 -11.06 -22.12
CA VAL A 102 -5.76 -10.89 -21.13
C VAL A 102 -5.90 -11.92 -20.00
N TYR A 103 -7.12 -12.12 -19.48
CA TYR A 103 -7.35 -13.12 -18.42
C TYR A 103 -7.02 -14.55 -18.87
N LYS A 104 -7.26 -14.89 -20.14
CA LYS A 104 -6.82 -16.18 -20.72
C LYS A 104 -5.30 -16.32 -20.71
N LEU A 105 -4.58 -15.23 -20.98
CA LEU A 105 -3.12 -15.20 -20.92
C LEU A 105 -2.62 -15.40 -19.48
N LEU A 106 -3.24 -14.73 -18.51
CA LEU A 106 -2.88 -14.83 -17.09
C LEU A 106 -3.13 -16.23 -16.50
N ARG A 107 -4.24 -16.90 -16.88
CA ARG A 107 -4.54 -18.29 -16.47
C ARG A 107 -3.69 -19.34 -17.21
N SER A 108 -2.97 -18.95 -18.26
CA SER A 108 -2.28 -19.89 -19.14
C SER A 108 -1.06 -20.49 -18.46
N GLU A 109 -0.99 -21.82 -18.45
CA GLU A 109 0.16 -22.57 -17.95
C GLU A 109 1.35 -22.56 -18.93
N THR A 110 1.09 -22.27 -20.21
CA THR A 110 2.13 -22.20 -21.24
C THR A 110 2.85 -20.85 -21.28
N HIS A 111 2.36 -19.87 -20.52
CA HIS A 111 2.98 -18.55 -20.37
C HIS A 111 3.33 -18.36 -18.90
N THR A 112 4.61 -18.36 -18.57
CA THR A 112 5.09 -18.11 -17.21
C THR A 112 5.05 -16.61 -16.93
N LYS A 113 4.39 -16.21 -15.84
CA LYS A 113 4.31 -14.79 -15.43
C LYS A 113 5.45 -14.49 -14.47
N ILE A 114 6.30 -13.54 -14.82
CA ILE A 114 7.38 -13.05 -13.96
C ILE A 114 6.84 -11.82 -13.22
N MET A 115 6.75 -11.91 -11.90
CA MET A 115 6.16 -10.86 -11.06
C MET A 115 7.03 -10.57 -9.85
N TYR A 116 6.73 -9.50 -9.14
CA TYR A 116 7.40 -9.16 -7.89
C TYR A 116 6.35 -8.87 -6.82
N ASP A 117 6.25 -9.71 -5.80
CA ASP A 117 5.22 -9.61 -4.75
C ASP A 117 3.77 -9.76 -5.26
N ALA A 118 3.49 -10.87 -5.94
CA ALA A 118 2.23 -11.13 -6.66
C ALA A 118 1.01 -11.35 -5.75
N ARG A 119 1.12 -11.20 -4.42
CA ARG A 119 0.04 -11.51 -3.47
C ARG A 119 -1.20 -10.65 -3.70
N SER A 120 -1.01 -9.35 -3.88
CA SER A 120 -2.12 -8.41 -4.05
C SER A 120 -2.74 -8.53 -5.44
N ASP A 121 -1.91 -8.73 -6.48
CA ASP A 121 -2.35 -9.01 -7.85
C ASP A 121 -3.20 -10.28 -7.90
N TRP A 122 -2.70 -11.37 -7.31
CA TRP A 122 -3.42 -12.63 -7.25
C TRP A 122 -4.75 -12.48 -6.50
N SER A 123 -4.74 -11.79 -5.36
CA SER A 123 -5.95 -11.51 -4.56
C SER A 123 -6.99 -10.72 -5.38
N GLU A 124 -6.55 -9.70 -6.12
CA GLU A 124 -7.39 -8.91 -7.02
C GLU A 124 -8.07 -9.79 -8.08
N PHE A 125 -7.25 -10.55 -8.82
CA PHE A 125 -7.71 -11.38 -9.92
C PHE A 125 -8.65 -12.48 -9.44
N TYR A 126 -8.27 -13.18 -8.37
CA TYR A 126 -9.03 -14.32 -7.86
C TYR A 126 -10.38 -13.88 -7.30
N HIS A 127 -10.39 -12.91 -6.37
CA HIS A 127 -11.60 -12.55 -5.64
C HIS A 127 -12.55 -11.64 -6.41
N ARG A 128 -12.06 -10.76 -7.29
CA ARG A 128 -12.92 -9.79 -7.99
C ARG A 128 -13.21 -10.14 -9.43
N HIS A 129 -12.26 -10.76 -10.11
CA HIS A 129 -12.38 -11.05 -11.54
C HIS A 129 -12.61 -12.53 -11.82
N GLY A 130 -12.59 -13.40 -10.80
CA GLY A 130 -12.71 -14.84 -10.94
C GLY A 130 -11.58 -15.44 -11.79
N VAL A 131 -10.41 -14.79 -11.78
CA VAL A 131 -9.23 -15.16 -12.56
C VAL A 131 -8.21 -15.80 -11.63
N GLU A 132 -7.98 -17.11 -11.77
CA GLU A 132 -6.89 -17.78 -11.08
C GLU A 132 -5.58 -17.55 -11.83
N LEU A 133 -4.74 -16.67 -11.28
CA LEU A 133 -3.40 -16.46 -11.80
C LEU A 133 -2.53 -17.68 -11.44
N THR A 134 -2.06 -18.41 -12.45
CA THR A 134 -1.27 -19.64 -12.32
C THR A 134 0.13 -19.45 -12.89
N HIS A 135 1.07 -20.38 -12.71
CA HIS A 135 2.40 -20.34 -13.35
C HIS A 135 3.14 -18.99 -13.16
N VAL A 136 3.26 -18.56 -11.91
CA VAL A 136 3.91 -17.29 -11.53
C VAL A 136 5.29 -17.59 -10.93
N LEU A 137 6.29 -16.83 -11.35
CA LEU A 137 7.59 -16.71 -10.69
C LEU A 137 7.63 -15.39 -9.94
N ASP A 138 7.52 -15.45 -8.60
CA ASP A 138 7.62 -14.28 -7.75
C ASP A 138 9.09 -13.99 -7.36
N LEU A 139 9.67 -12.95 -7.96
CA LEU A 139 11.06 -12.58 -7.74
C LEU A 139 11.36 -12.09 -6.32
N GLN A 140 10.34 -11.74 -5.53
CA GLN A 140 10.54 -11.42 -4.12
C GLN A 140 10.97 -12.66 -3.32
N LEU A 141 10.54 -13.86 -3.74
CA LEU A 141 10.97 -15.13 -3.15
C LEU A 141 12.33 -15.55 -3.68
N ALA A 142 12.61 -15.30 -4.96
CA ALA A 142 13.94 -15.51 -5.53
C ALA A 142 15.01 -14.63 -4.84
N ASP A 143 14.66 -13.41 -4.39
CA ASP A 143 15.54 -12.61 -3.55
C ASP A 143 15.90 -13.32 -2.24
N ILE A 144 14.94 -14.01 -1.59
CA ILE A 144 15.24 -14.79 -0.38
C ILE A 144 16.21 -15.93 -0.69
N ASP A 145 15.95 -16.72 -1.73
CA ASP A 145 16.84 -17.82 -2.14
C ASP A 145 18.25 -17.30 -2.53
N SER A 146 18.33 -16.15 -3.19
CA SER A 146 19.61 -15.51 -3.55
C SER A 146 20.50 -15.19 -2.34
N ARG A 147 19.90 -14.92 -1.17
CA ARG A 147 20.66 -14.61 0.05
C ARG A 147 21.42 -15.84 0.53
N THR A 148 20.75 -17.01 0.53
CA THR A 148 21.39 -18.30 0.84
C THR A 148 22.51 -18.60 -0.14
N VAL A 149 22.30 -18.40 -1.45
CA VAL A 149 23.34 -18.62 -2.47
C VAL A 149 24.55 -17.69 -2.28
N ARG A 150 24.32 -16.45 -1.84
CA ARG A 150 25.38 -15.48 -1.50
C ARG A 150 26.05 -15.73 -0.15
N GLY A 151 25.63 -16.77 0.59
CA GLY A 151 26.22 -17.14 1.86
C GLY A 151 25.72 -16.32 3.06
N GLU A 152 24.49 -15.78 2.99
CA GLU A 152 23.89 -15.08 4.11
C GLU A 152 23.77 -15.99 5.34
N THR A 153 24.34 -15.56 6.46
CA THR A 153 24.26 -16.30 7.73
C THR A 153 22.94 -16.03 8.45
N GLN A 154 22.63 -16.84 9.46
CA GLN A 154 21.46 -16.61 10.31
C GLN A 154 21.54 -15.27 11.06
N GLU A 155 22.73 -14.84 11.48
CA GLU A 155 22.96 -13.53 12.09
C GLU A 155 22.58 -12.41 11.12
N GLN A 156 23.06 -12.47 9.88
CA GLN A 156 22.76 -11.49 8.84
C GLN A 156 21.27 -11.48 8.47
N GLN A 157 20.62 -12.64 8.43
CA GLN A 157 19.18 -12.75 8.24
C GLN A 157 18.41 -12.01 9.35
N LEU A 158 18.81 -12.20 10.61
CA LEU A 158 18.19 -11.53 11.75
C LEU A 158 18.45 -10.01 11.73
N GLU A 159 19.60 -9.55 11.26
CA GLU A 159 19.93 -8.13 11.05
C GLU A 159 19.03 -7.45 10.01
N ARG A 160 18.27 -8.20 9.20
CA ARG A 160 17.28 -7.64 8.28
C ARG A 160 15.96 -7.28 8.98
N LEU A 161 15.64 -7.87 10.12
CA LEU A 161 14.38 -7.66 10.85
C LEU A 161 14.21 -6.30 11.57
N PRO A 162 15.26 -5.61 12.08
CA PRO A 162 15.19 -4.34 12.82
C PRO A 162 14.27 -3.24 12.28
N PRO A 163 14.10 -3.06 10.96
CA PRO A 163 13.14 -2.08 10.45
C PRO A 163 11.66 -2.46 10.66
N TYR A 164 11.37 -3.66 11.18
CA TYR A 164 10.04 -4.13 11.55
C TYR A 164 9.99 -4.56 13.03
N CYS A 165 10.82 -5.50 13.47
CA CYS A 165 10.89 -5.92 14.88
C CYS A 165 12.03 -5.17 15.58
N SER A 166 11.89 -4.73 16.83
CA SER A 166 13.00 -4.05 17.51
C SER A 166 14.22 -4.96 17.70
N ALA A 167 15.42 -4.38 17.66
CA ALA A 167 16.66 -5.14 17.82
C ALA A 167 16.75 -5.83 19.20
N GLU A 168 16.19 -5.20 20.24
CA GLU A 168 16.16 -5.75 21.59
C GLU A 168 15.21 -6.96 21.68
N GLU A 169 14.04 -6.90 21.04
CA GLU A 169 13.12 -8.03 20.94
C GLU A 169 13.78 -9.24 20.23
N ILE A 170 14.41 -8.98 19.07
CA ILE A 170 15.12 -10.03 18.32
C ILE A 170 16.23 -10.66 19.15
N LYS A 171 16.96 -9.85 19.92
CA LYS A 171 18.03 -10.33 20.80
C LYS A 171 17.49 -11.21 21.92
N ASN A 172 16.41 -10.80 22.57
CA ASN A 172 15.83 -11.51 23.72
C ASN A 172 15.07 -12.79 23.32
N TYR A 173 14.50 -12.82 22.12
CA TYR A 173 13.71 -13.95 21.62
C TYR A 173 14.22 -14.53 20.30
N ARG A 174 15.55 -14.56 20.14
CA ARG A 174 16.25 -14.96 18.90
C ARG A 174 15.67 -16.22 18.24
N ALA A 175 15.41 -17.25 19.04
CA ALA A 175 14.89 -18.53 18.54
C ALA A 175 13.57 -18.38 17.77
N LEU A 176 12.68 -17.44 18.16
CA LEU A 176 11.39 -17.22 17.49
C LEU A 176 11.56 -16.63 16.07
N TYR A 177 12.65 -15.88 15.85
CA TYR A 177 12.88 -15.14 14.61
C TYR A 177 13.70 -15.90 13.57
N THR A 178 14.33 -17.01 13.97
CA THR A 178 15.11 -17.87 13.06
C THR A 178 14.29 -18.48 11.92
N MET A 179 12.97 -18.60 12.11
CA MET A 179 12.03 -19.16 11.13
C MET A 179 11.20 -18.09 10.40
N VAL A 180 11.58 -16.81 10.51
CA VAL A 180 10.85 -15.68 9.94
C VAL A 180 11.77 -14.88 9.02
N GLN A 181 11.45 -14.84 7.72
CA GLN A 181 12.17 -14.05 6.75
C GLN A 181 11.55 -12.67 6.58
N ARG A 182 12.39 -11.67 6.30
CA ARG A 182 11.91 -10.34 5.89
C ARG A 182 12.04 -10.16 4.39
N LEU A 183 10.90 -9.89 3.78
CA LEU A 183 10.71 -9.55 2.38
C LEU A 183 11.18 -8.13 2.11
N LYS A 184 11.67 -7.92 0.90
CA LYS A 184 12.17 -6.64 0.43
C LYS A 184 11.27 -6.13 -0.71
N GLY A 185 10.99 -4.83 -0.73
CA GLY A 185 10.28 -4.23 -1.88
C GLY A 185 11.18 -4.14 -3.12
N LEU A 186 10.57 -4.01 -4.30
CA LEU A 186 11.24 -4.00 -5.61
C LEU A 186 12.43 -3.03 -5.66
N GLY A 187 12.22 -1.75 -5.35
CA GLY A 187 13.27 -0.73 -5.42
C GLY A 187 14.50 -1.03 -4.52
N PRO A 188 14.34 -1.33 -3.22
CA PRO A 188 15.48 -1.75 -2.41
C PRO A 188 16.17 -3.03 -2.90
N CYS A 189 15.42 -3.97 -3.51
CA CYS A 189 15.98 -5.19 -4.08
C CYS A 189 16.85 -4.89 -5.30
N THR A 190 16.38 -4.06 -6.23
CA THR A 190 17.15 -3.66 -7.42
C THR A 190 18.46 -2.96 -7.04
N VAL A 191 18.47 -2.16 -5.97
CA VAL A 191 19.71 -1.56 -5.44
C VAL A 191 20.64 -2.61 -4.84
N GLU A 192 20.14 -3.53 -4.00
CA GLU A 192 20.97 -4.57 -3.37
C GLU A 192 21.67 -5.46 -4.41
N HIS A 193 21.00 -5.73 -5.53
CA HIS A 193 21.52 -6.57 -6.60
C HIS A 193 22.25 -5.78 -7.71
N GLY A 194 22.40 -4.46 -7.56
CA GLY A 194 23.14 -3.63 -8.51
C GLY A 194 22.45 -3.44 -9.87
N VAL A 195 21.14 -3.63 -9.95
CA VAL A 195 20.33 -3.37 -11.16
C VAL A 195 20.17 -1.86 -11.42
N VAL A 196 20.11 -1.07 -10.35
CA VAL A 196 20.09 0.39 -10.39
C VAL A 196 21.08 0.96 -9.39
N GLY A 197 21.64 2.13 -9.69
CA GLY A 197 22.53 2.83 -8.77
C GLY A 197 21.82 3.28 -7.48
N PRO A 198 22.56 3.46 -6.36
CA PRO A 198 21.99 3.98 -5.11
C PRO A 198 21.34 5.38 -5.25
N ASP A 199 21.81 6.17 -6.21
CA ASP A 199 21.33 7.54 -6.49
C ASP A 199 20.16 7.58 -7.49
N GLU A 200 19.95 6.51 -8.26
CA GLU A 200 18.74 6.32 -9.08
C GLU A 200 17.49 6.02 -8.23
N LYS A 201 17.69 5.93 -6.90
CA LYS A 201 16.67 5.84 -5.86
C LYS A 201 15.87 7.13 -5.69
N GLY A 202 15.89 8.03 -6.68
CA GLY A 202 15.05 9.21 -6.78
C GLY A 202 13.57 8.83 -6.82
N LYS A 203 13.05 8.29 -5.72
CA LYS A 203 11.64 8.28 -5.43
C LYS A 203 11.22 9.73 -5.62
N PRO A 204 10.30 10.04 -6.54
CA PRO A 204 9.71 11.37 -6.53
C PRO A 204 9.26 11.65 -5.09
N ASN A 205 9.48 12.87 -4.60
CA ASN A 205 9.25 13.28 -3.21
C ASN A 205 7.82 12.97 -2.70
N TYR A 206 6.92 12.55 -3.58
CA TYR A 206 5.65 11.90 -3.29
C TYR A 206 5.08 11.32 -4.60
N PHE A 207 4.69 10.04 -4.60
CA PHE A 207 3.90 9.45 -5.68
C PHE A 207 2.46 9.22 -5.18
N PRO A 208 1.42 9.79 -5.83
CA PRO A 208 0.06 9.64 -5.36
C PRO A 208 -0.53 8.30 -5.83
N HIS A 209 -0.30 7.26 -5.03
CA HIS A 209 -0.88 5.93 -5.25
C HIS A 209 -2.41 5.95 -5.23
N ASN A 210 -3.04 6.86 -4.47
CA ASN A 210 -4.50 7.00 -4.42
C ASN A 210 -5.15 7.50 -5.73
N LYS A 211 -4.36 7.87 -6.74
CA LYS A 211 -4.85 8.43 -8.01
C LYS A 211 -4.88 7.44 -9.17
N TRP A 212 -4.62 6.15 -8.92
CA TRP A 212 -4.71 5.10 -9.95
C TRP A 212 -6.12 4.98 -10.57
N GLY A 213 -7.17 5.38 -9.86
CA GLY A 213 -8.54 5.40 -10.36
C GLY A 213 -8.88 6.56 -11.31
N GLU A 214 -8.04 7.60 -11.39
CA GLU A 214 -8.36 8.80 -12.17
C GLU A 214 -8.10 8.60 -13.68
N ARG A 215 -8.92 9.23 -14.53
CA ARG A 215 -8.74 9.25 -16.00
C ARG A 215 -8.83 10.67 -16.57
N PRO A 216 -8.02 11.02 -17.60
CA PRO A 216 -7.00 10.17 -18.24
C PRO A 216 -5.83 9.84 -17.30
N LEU A 217 -5.22 8.66 -17.49
CA LEU A 217 -4.10 8.23 -16.65
C LEU A 217 -2.96 9.26 -16.73
N TRP A 218 -2.43 9.65 -15.57
CA TRP A 218 -1.44 10.71 -15.53
C TRP A 218 -0.10 10.21 -16.08
N LYS A 219 0.67 11.11 -16.72
CA LYS A 219 1.98 10.76 -17.29
C LYS A 219 2.93 10.09 -16.29
N LYS A 220 2.95 10.54 -15.04
CA LYS A 220 3.81 9.96 -14.00
C LYS A 220 3.43 8.52 -13.65
N HIS A 221 2.15 8.18 -13.69
CA HIS A 221 1.64 6.83 -13.45
C HIS A 221 2.03 5.89 -14.60
N ILE A 222 1.96 6.36 -15.85
CA ILE A 222 2.48 5.64 -17.01
C ILE A 222 3.98 5.36 -16.88
N LEU A 223 4.77 6.38 -16.52
CA LEU A 223 6.22 6.23 -16.34
C LEU A 223 6.58 5.29 -15.19
N TYR A 224 5.81 5.34 -14.11
CA TYR A 224 5.98 4.45 -12.95
C TYR A 224 5.74 3.00 -13.34
N ALA A 225 4.58 2.69 -13.93
CA ALA A 225 4.23 1.34 -14.37
C ALA A 225 5.25 0.75 -15.37
N VAL A 226 5.66 1.55 -16.36
CA VAL A 226 6.70 1.10 -17.30
C VAL A 226 8.02 0.81 -16.59
N LYS A 227 8.41 1.65 -15.62
CA LYS A 227 9.66 1.46 -14.88
C LYS A 227 9.63 0.17 -14.06
N ASP A 228 8.51 -0.16 -13.42
CA ASP A 228 8.39 -1.37 -12.60
C ASP A 228 8.55 -2.63 -13.46
N ILE A 229 7.87 -2.71 -14.61
CA ILE A 229 8.09 -3.80 -15.59
C ILE A 229 9.56 -3.90 -16.02
N GLN A 230 10.21 -2.78 -16.34
CA GLN A 230 11.63 -2.78 -16.72
C GLN A 230 12.54 -3.28 -15.58
N LEU A 231 12.25 -2.93 -14.33
CA LEU A 231 13.01 -3.37 -13.17
C LEU A 231 12.82 -4.87 -12.91
N ILE A 232 11.58 -5.36 -13.01
CA ILE A 232 11.27 -6.78 -12.85
C ILE A 232 11.97 -7.61 -13.94
N SER A 233 11.90 -7.17 -15.21
CA SER A 233 12.62 -7.83 -16.32
C SER A 233 14.13 -7.92 -16.06
N LYS A 234 14.76 -6.81 -15.65
CA LYS A 234 16.19 -6.76 -15.37
C LYS A 234 16.58 -7.64 -14.18
N LEU A 235 15.77 -7.67 -13.13
CA LEU A 235 15.99 -8.54 -11.98
C LEU A 235 15.91 -10.01 -12.39
N PHE A 236 14.90 -10.41 -13.16
CA PHE A 236 14.77 -11.78 -13.63
C PHE A 236 16.01 -12.22 -14.41
N LEU A 237 16.43 -11.43 -15.41
CA LEU A 237 17.61 -11.75 -16.22
C LEU A 237 18.87 -11.88 -15.36
N LEU A 238 19.06 -10.97 -14.40
CA LEU A 238 20.18 -11.04 -13.46
C LEU A 238 20.11 -12.30 -12.57
N PHE A 239 18.94 -12.59 -12.00
CA PHE A 239 18.75 -13.73 -11.10
C PHE A 239 18.95 -15.06 -11.83
N SER A 240 18.45 -15.17 -13.05
CA SER A 240 18.70 -16.31 -13.94
C SER A 240 20.18 -16.46 -14.25
N GLN A 241 20.87 -15.37 -14.62
CA GLN A 241 22.31 -15.38 -14.89
C GLN A 241 23.14 -15.79 -13.67
N LYS A 242 22.72 -15.38 -12.46
CA LYS A 242 23.41 -15.68 -11.20
C LYS A 242 23.05 -17.05 -10.62
N GLY A 243 22.12 -17.77 -11.23
CA GLY A 243 21.65 -19.07 -10.73
C GLY A 243 20.82 -18.97 -9.45
N TYR A 244 20.13 -17.84 -9.24
CA TYR A 244 19.25 -17.64 -8.07
C TYR A 244 17.84 -18.19 -8.30
N ILE A 245 17.51 -18.61 -9.53
CA ILE A 245 16.20 -19.15 -9.89
C ILE A 245 16.35 -20.64 -10.20
N ASP A 246 15.74 -21.46 -9.36
CA ASP A 246 15.26 -22.80 -9.72
C ASP A 246 13.77 -22.65 -10.06
N GLU A 247 13.42 -22.75 -11.34
CA GLU A 247 12.09 -22.43 -11.82
C GLU A 247 11.01 -23.33 -11.20
N ALA A 248 11.26 -24.64 -11.13
CA ALA A 248 10.29 -25.58 -10.58
C ALA A 248 10.06 -25.32 -9.08
N LYS A 249 11.14 -25.05 -8.34
CA LYS A 249 11.06 -24.68 -6.92
C LYS A 249 10.33 -23.35 -6.75
N LEU A 250 10.67 -22.33 -7.54
CA LEU A 250 10.11 -20.99 -7.43
C LEU A 250 8.63 -20.95 -7.81
N LEU A 251 8.19 -21.74 -8.80
CA LEU A 251 6.76 -21.91 -9.12
C LEU A 251 5.99 -22.43 -7.91
N ALA A 252 6.47 -23.50 -7.28
CA ALA A 252 5.82 -24.10 -6.12
C ALA A 252 5.82 -23.14 -4.90
N GLN A 253 6.91 -22.39 -4.70
CA GLN A 253 6.98 -21.36 -3.65
C GLN A 253 5.98 -20.23 -3.92
N SER A 254 5.90 -19.74 -5.15
CA SER A 254 5.01 -18.66 -5.56
C SER A 254 3.54 -19.04 -5.41
N GLU A 255 3.18 -20.28 -5.75
CA GLU A 255 1.82 -20.80 -5.53
C GLU A 255 1.45 -20.78 -4.03
N ARG A 256 2.31 -21.32 -3.16
CA ARG A 256 2.11 -21.26 -1.70
C ARG A 256 2.03 -19.83 -1.18
N TYR A 257 2.81 -18.93 -1.77
CA TYR A 257 2.87 -17.54 -1.35
C TYR A 257 1.61 -16.77 -1.71
N MET A 258 1.08 -16.97 -2.92
CA MET A 258 -0.19 -16.39 -3.35
C MET A 258 -1.38 -17.00 -2.61
N SER A 259 -1.33 -18.31 -2.29
CA SER A 259 -2.41 -18.98 -1.54
C SER A 259 -2.60 -18.42 -0.13
N LEU A 260 -1.65 -17.63 0.39
CA LEU A 260 -1.83 -16.86 1.63
C LEU A 260 -3.02 -15.89 1.59
N ARG A 261 -3.50 -15.54 0.39
CA ARG A 261 -4.66 -14.67 0.16
C ARG A 261 -5.89 -15.42 -0.35
N ARG A 262 -5.87 -16.77 -0.39
CA ARG A 262 -6.94 -17.57 -1.02
C ARG A 262 -8.28 -17.45 -0.30
N ASP A 263 -8.27 -17.43 1.03
CA ASP A 263 -9.51 -17.59 1.81
C ASP A 263 -10.36 -16.32 1.87
N ALA A 264 -9.74 -15.15 1.84
CA ALA A 264 -10.45 -13.88 1.96
C ALA A 264 -9.66 -12.68 1.42
N LEU A 265 -10.40 -11.68 0.96
CA LEU A 265 -9.89 -10.31 0.84
C LEU A 265 -9.52 -9.77 2.22
N VAL A 266 -8.33 -9.20 2.32
CA VAL A 266 -7.87 -8.56 3.55
C VAL A 266 -8.24 -7.08 3.61
N PRO A 267 -8.34 -6.46 4.79
CA PRO A 267 -8.54 -5.01 4.88
C PRO A 267 -7.45 -4.22 4.16
N ALA A 268 -7.77 -2.99 3.74
CA ALA A 268 -6.76 -2.07 3.19
C ALA A 268 -5.62 -1.86 4.21
N ASN A 269 -4.39 -1.77 3.74
CA ASN A 269 -3.17 -1.70 4.56
C ASN A 269 -2.89 -2.92 5.44
N PHE A 270 -3.59 -4.04 5.24
CA PHE A 270 -3.33 -5.29 5.95
C PHE A 270 -2.18 -6.06 5.28
N GLY A 271 -0.95 -5.64 5.60
CA GLY A 271 0.27 -6.26 5.08
C GLY A 271 1.46 -6.04 5.99
N HIS A 272 2.30 -7.06 6.08
CA HIS A 272 3.59 -7.00 6.76
C HIS A 272 4.66 -7.65 5.88
N PRO A 273 5.95 -7.25 6.00
CA PRO A 273 7.02 -7.79 5.18
C PRO A 273 7.56 -9.13 5.71
N LEU A 274 6.89 -9.77 6.66
CA LEU A 274 7.33 -11.04 7.24
C LEU A 274 6.78 -12.25 6.45
N LEU A 275 7.64 -13.22 6.20
CA LEU A 275 7.35 -14.48 5.51
C LEU A 275 7.70 -15.67 6.43
N PRO A 276 6.80 -16.64 6.64
CA PRO A 276 7.16 -17.88 7.33
C PRO A 276 8.03 -18.76 6.42
N LEU A 277 9.05 -19.42 6.98
CA LEU A 277 9.97 -20.27 6.20
C LEU A 277 9.29 -21.40 5.42
N GLU A 278 8.12 -21.89 5.86
CA GLU A 278 7.43 -22.97 5.14
C GLU A 278 6.94 -22.57 3.73
N ILE A 279 6.91 -21.28 3.41
CA ILE A 279 6.69 -20.83 2.03
C ILE A 279 7.90 -21.16 1.17
N MET A 280 9.11 -20.93 1.69
CA MET A 280 10.36 -21.25 1.00
C MET A 280 10.56 -22.76 0.90
N ASP A 281 10.40 -23.46 2.03
CA ASP A 281 10.63 -24.91 2.14
C ASP A 281 9.33 -25.62 2.51
N ALA A 282 8.75 -26.34 1.55
CA ALA A 282 7.51 -27.08 1.79
C ALA A 282 7.72 -28.11 2.91
N PRO A 283 6.83 -28.16 3.91
CA PRO A 283 6.92 -29.17 4.95
C PRO A 283 6.66 -30.56 4.33
N PRO A 284 7.20 -31.65 4.92
CA PRO A 284 6.88 -33.00 4.49
C PRO A 284 5.37 -33.22 4.44
N ALA A 285 4.86 -33.98 3.46
CA ALA A 285 3.41 -34.17 3.25
C ALA A 285 2.66 -34.68 4.51
N ARG A 286 3.35 -35.44 5.37
CA ARG A 286 2.84 -36.00 6.64
C ARG A 286 3.11 -35.12 7.87
N ALA A 287 3.63 -33.90 7.69
CA ALA A 287 3.90 -33.01 8.81
C ALA A 287 2.58 -32.63 9.49
N ALA A 288 2.54 -32.72 10.82
CA ALA A 288 1.41 -32.24 11.58
C ALA A 288 1.22 -30.74 11.32
N ARG A 289 -0.04 -30.35 11.07
CA ARG A 289 -0.44 -28.97 10.80
C ARG A 289 -1.35 -28.47 11.90
N GLN A 290 -1.33 -27.16 12.11
CA GLN A 290 -2.19 -26.47 13.06
C GLN A 290 -2.68 -25.18 12.42
N ALA A 291 -3.96 -24.86 12.59
CA ALA A 291 -4.50 -23.57 12.23
C ALA A 291 -4.04 -22.50 13.23
N CYS A 292 -3.50 -21.39 12.72
CA CYS A 292 -3.13 -20.25 13.53
C CYS A 292 -4.38 -19.45 13.94
N LYS A 293 -4.61 -19.25 15.25
CA LYS A 293 -5.79 -18.52 15.76
C LYS A 293 -5.87 -17.06 15.27
N ALA A 294 -4.76 -16.46 14.89
CA ALA A 294 -4.70 -15.06 14.46
C ALA A 294 -4.94 -14.87 12.96
N CYS A 295 -4.28 -15.66 12.11
CA CYS A 295 -4.37 -15.52 10.65
C CYS A 295 -5.13 -16.66 9.96
N ASN A 296 -5.65 -17.61 10.73
CA ASN A 296 -6.39 -18.81 10.30
C ASN A 296 -5.64 -19.75 9.34
N ARG A 297 -4.37 -19.47 9.02
CA ARG A 297 -3.56 -20.32 8.15
C ARG A 297 -3.26 -21.65 8.82
N GLU A 298 -3.43 -22.73 8.07
CA GLU A 298 -2.90 -24.04 8.42
C GLU A 298 -1.41 -24.11 8.11
N LEU A 299 -0.58 -24.13 9.16
CA LEU A 299 0.89 -24.14 9.04
C LEU A 299 1.45 -25.39 9.73
N ALA A 300 2.66 -25.80 9.36
CA ALA A 300 3.34 -26.89 10.05
C ALA A 300 3.69 -26.50 11.50
N LEU A 301 3.74 -27.47 12.42
CA LEU A 301 4.05 -27.22 13.83
C LEU A 301 5.33 -26.39 14.09
N PRO A 302 6.44 -26.50 13.33
CA PRO A 302 7.62 -25.64 13.50
C PRO A 302 7.36 -24.14 13.29
N CYS A 303 6.24 -23.75 12.67
CA CYS A 303 5.84 -22.36 12.51
C CYS A 303 5.19 -21.78 13.78
N PHE A 304 5.13 -22.54 14.88
CA PHE A 304 4.56 -22.11 16.16
C PHE A 304 5.63 -22.12 17.27
N PRO A 305 5.67 -21.11 18.15
CA PRO A 305 6.46 -21.17 19.36
C PRO A 305 6.15 -22.43 20.18
N ARG A 306 7.17 -23.06 20.76
CA ARG A 306 6.97 -24.06 21.81
C ARG A 306 6.67 -23.34 23.12
N LYS A 307 5.68 -23.82 23.88
CA LYS A 307 5.42 -23.29 25.21
C LYS A 307 6.50 -23.76 26.19
N ALA A 308 7.00 -22.87 27.04
CA ALA A 308 7.96 -23.23 28.07
C ALA A 308 7.28 -24.12 29.12
N GLY A 309 7.76 -25.36 29.29
CA GLY A 309 7.30 -26.26 30.36
C GLY A 309 5.96 -26.97 30.14
N GLU A 310 5.28 -26.77 29.00
CA GLU A 310 4.05 -27.50 28.64
C GLU A 310 4.30 -28.41 27.43
N GLU A 311 3.67 -29.59 27.42
CA GLU A 311 3.51 -30.38 26.20
C GLU A 311 2.51 -29.67 25.28
N GLY A 312 3.00 -28.73 24.47
CA GLY A 312 2.15 -28.03 23.50
C GLY A 312 2.82 -26.90 22.72
N THR A 313 2.28 -26.64 21.52
CA THR A 313 2.59 -25.46 20.69
C THR A 313 1.68 -24.29 21.06
N ALA A 314 2.15 -23.07 20.85
CA ALA A 314 1.31 -21.89 20.93
C ALA A 314 0.19 -21.95 19.86
N GLN A 315 -0.92 -21.25 20.10
CA GLN A 315 -2.05 -21.18 19.16
C GLN A 315 -1.81 -20.19 18.00
N THR A 316 -0.76 -19.37 18.10
CA THR A 316 -0.42 -18.31 17.15
C THR A 316 0.93 -18.60 16.52
N CYS A 317 1.05 -18.41 15.21
CA CYS A 317 2.30 -18.67 14.49
C CYS A 317 3.35 -17.59 14.73
N LEU A 318 4.62 -17.92 14.50
CA LEU A 318 5.79 -17.06 14.74
C LEU A 318 5.67 -15.69 14.04
N VAL A 319 5.13 -15.68 12.80
CA VAL A 319 4.88 -14.44 12.06
C VAL A 319 3.84 -13.57 12.76
N CYS A 320 2.69 -14.15 13.15
CA CYS A 320 1.66 -13.39 13.87
C CYS A 320 2.13 -12.91 15.24
N CYS A 321 2.95 -13.70 15.94
CA CYS A 321 3.61 -13.25 17.18
C CYS A 321 4.47 -12.00 16.92
N ALA A 322 5.33 -12.03 15.89
CA ALA A 322 6.16 -10.89 15.52
C ALA A 322 5.35 -9.65 15.12
N VAL A 323 4.23 -9.83 14.41
CA VAL A 323 3.30 -8.75 14.05
C VAL A 323 2.67 -8.15 15.29
N PHE A 324 2.15 -8.97 16.22
CA PHE A 324 1.52 -8.46 17.44
C PHE A 324 2.48 -7.67 18.32
N VAL A 325 3.73 -8.12 18.44
CA VAL A 325 4.77 -7.38 19.16
C VAL A 325 5.04 -6.04 18.47
N HIS A 326 5.22 -6.04 17.15
CA HIS A 326 5.42 -4.81 16.39
C HIS A 326 4.28 -3.80 16.56
N GLU A 327 3.03 -4.26 16.47
CA GLU A 327 1.86 -3.41 16.66
C GLU A 327 1.78 -2.85 18.08
N ALA A 328 2.09 -3.66 19.10
CA ALA A 328 2.15 -3.19 20.48
C ALA A 328 3.23 -2.11 20.67
N GLU A 329 4.41 -2.28 20.07
CA GLU A 329 5.46 -1.26 20.09
C GLU A 329 5.04 0.04 19.38
N ILE A 330 4.36 -0.06 18.24
CA ILE A 330 3.84 1.13 17.53
C ILE A 330 2.82 1.85 18.41
N ARG A 331 1.86 1.13 19.00
CA ARG A 331 0.85 1.72 19.90
C ARG A 331 1.50 2.43 21.08
N ALA A 332 2.46 1.79 21.75
CA ALA A 332 3.19 2.40 22.86
C ALA A 332 3.95 3.67 22.45
N LYS A 333 4.60 3.67 21.28
CA LYS A 333 5.29 4.87 20.74
C LYS A 333 4.32 6.01 20.44
N GLN A 334 3.17 5.69 19.83
CA GLN A 334 2.13 6.68 19.53
C GLN A 334 1.54 7.28 20.81
N GLU A 335 1.28 6.46 21.82
CA GLU A 335 0.78 6.92 23.12
C GLU A 335 1.80 7.83 23.82
N ALA A 336 3.07 7.44 23.87
CA ALA A 336 4.14 8.26 24.44
C ALA A 336 4.29 9.62 23.69
N GLN A 337 4.13 9.63 22.37
CA GLN A 337 4.12 10.87 21.58
C GLN A 337 2.91 11.76 21.91
N ARG A 338 1.71 11.17 22.04
CA ARG A 338 0.50 11.90 22.45
C ARG A 338 0.65 12.50 23.83
N GLU A 339 1.20 11.76 24.79
CA GLU A 339 1.46 12.26 26.14
C GLU A 339 2.48 13.42 26.14
N LYS A 340 3.57 13.29 25.38
CA LYS A 340 4.55 14.36 25.20
C LYS A 340 3.93 15.61 24.58
N GLN A 341 3.03 15.45 23.61
CA GLN A 341 2.32 16.56 23.01
C GLN A 341 1.33 17.21 23.98
N ARG A 342 0.64 16.40 24.80
CA ARG A 342 -0.26 16.89 25.86
C ARG A 342 0.51 17.75 26.88
N LYS A 343 1.64 17.26 27.40
CA LYS A 343 2.50 18.01 28.33
C LYS A 343 2.99 19.33 27.73
N LYS A 344 3.42 19.32 26.47
CA LYS A 344 3.81 20.55 25.76
C LYS A 344 2.66 21.55 25.61
N ASN A 345 1.46 21.06 25.32
CA ASN A 345 0.28 21.92 25.19
C ASN A 345 -0.12 22.51 26.55
N GLU A 346 -0.10 21.72 27.63
CA GLU A 346 -0.34 22.18 29.00
C GLU A 346 0.66 23.24 29.45
N GLU A 347 1.97 23.03 29.20
CA GLU A 347 3.00 24.03 29.47
C GLU A 347 2.79 25.32 28.67
N LYS A 348 2.35 25.22 27.41
CA LYS A 348 2.05 26.38 26.57
C LYS A 348 0.86 27.16 27.15
N ILE A 349 -0.24 26.48 27.49
CA ILE A 349 -1.42 27.10 28.10
C ILE A 349 -1.04 27.81 29.41
N LYS A 350 -0.20 27.18 30.24
CA LYS A 350 0.28 27.79 31.49
C LYS A 350 1.07 29.08 31.23
N ARG A 351 2.03 29.06 30.28
CA ARG A 351 2.82 30.25 29.91
C ARG A 351 1.94 31.37 29.34
N ASP A 352 0.97 31.02 28.50
CA ASP A 352 0.05 31.99 27.90
C ASP A 352 -0.85 32.63 28.98
N ALA A 353 -1.31 31.85 29.97
CA ALA A 353 -2.08 32.35 31.12
C ALA A 353 -1.25 33.26 32.03
N GLU A 354 0.00 32.90 32.33
CA GLU A 354 0.94 33.74 33.10
C GLU A 354 1.21 35.08 32.38
N ARG A 355 1.40 35.03 31.06
CA ARG A 355 1.61 36.24 30.24
C ARG A 355 0.38 37.14 30.23
N LEU A 356 -0.82 36.57 30.09
CA LEU A 356 -2.07 37.32 30.12
C LEU A 356 -2.27 37.99 31.50
N SER A 357 -2.00 37.26 32.59
CA SER A 357 -2.07 37.80 33.95
C SER A 357 -1.11 38.98 34.15
N ALA A 358 0.14 38.87 33.68
CA ALA A 358 1.11 39.96 33.74
C ALA A 358 0.65 41.21 32.97
N GLN A 359 0.11 41.03 31.75
CA GLN A 359 -0.43 42.13 30.94
C GLN A 359 -1.60 42.85 31.62
N MET A 360 -2.47 42.10 32.32
CA MET A 360 -3.59 42.69 33.07
C MET A 360 -3.10 43.54 34.26
N LEU A 361 -2.04 43.11 34.95
CA LEU A 361 -1.45 43.87 36.06
C LEU A 361 -0.77 45.16 35.59
N GLU A 362 -0.01 45.11 34.49
CA GLU A 362 0.62 46.30 33.88
C GLU A 362 -0.43 47.32 33.41
N SER A 363 -1.50 46.83 32.78
CA SER A 363 -2.60 47.69 32.31
C SER A 363 -3.27 48.41 33.49
N SER A 364 -3.49 47.70 34.60
CA SER A 364 -4.10 48.24 35.83
C SER A 364 -3.22 49.31 36.50
N ALA A 365 -1.89 49.10 36.53
CA ALA A 365 -0.94 50.08 37.06
C ALA A 365 -0.87 51.37 36.21
N SER A 366 -0.98 51.25 34.88
CA SER A 366 -0.96 52.41 33.97
C SER A 366 -2.18 53.32 34.15
N SER A 367 -3.36 52.74 34.40
CA SER A 367 -4.62 53.46 34.64
C SER A 367 -4.65 54.25 35.96
N SER A 368 -3.82 53.89 36.95
CA SER A 368 -3.73 54.62 38.23
C SER A 368 -2.98 55.96 38.14
N SER A 369 -2.28 56.24 37.03
CA SER A 369 -1.53 57.49 36.83
C SER A 369 -2.29 58.58 36.08
N ARG A 370 -3.52 58.31 35.62
CA ARG A 370 -4.43 59.31 35.04
C ARG A 370 -5.62 59.56 35.97
N ALA A 371 -5.35 60.09 37.16
CA ALA A 371 -6.36 60.82 37.90
C ALA A 371 -6.67 62.14 37.15
N ARG A 372 -7.56 62.09 36.16
CA ARG A 372 -8.27 63.28 35.70
C ARG A 372 -9.36 63.61 36.72
N PRO A 373 -9.44 64.84 37.22
CA PRO A 373 -10.49 65.22 38.15
C PRO A 373 -11.83 65.36 37.43
N GLY A 374 -12.83 64.65 37.95
CA GLY A 374 -14.20 65.12 38.01
C GLY A 374 -15.15 64.71 36.90
N ILE A 375 -16.44 64.63 37.29
CA ILE A 375 -17.66 64.31 36.52
C ILE A 375 -17.80 62.79 36.33
N GLY A 376 -18.48 62.00 37.17
CA GLY A 376 -19.74 62.26 37.88
C GLY A 376 -20.89 61.90 36.94
N TYR A 377 -21.44 60.68 37.03
CA TYR A 377 -22.87 60.37 36.98
C TYR A 377 -23.09 58.86 37.14
N SER A 378 -24.01 58.56 38.06
CA SER A 378 -24.56 57.26 38.39
C SER A 378 -25.49 56.75 37.30
N HIS A 379 -25.54 55.44 37.08
CA HIS A 379 -26.79 54.67 37.06
C HIS A 379 -26.49 53.19 37.13
N GLY A 380 -27.00 52.55 38.18
CA GLY A 380 -27.00 51.11 38.34
C GLY A 380 -28.07 50.49 37.48
N ILE A 381 -27.77 49.30 36.95
CA ILE A 381 -28.77 48.36 36.49
C ILE A 381 -28.39 47.01 37.10
N TYR A 382 -29.14 46.61 38.12
CA TYR A 382 -29.26 45.22 38.53
C TYR A 382 -30.14 44.51 37.50
N ALA A 383 -29.71 43.34 37.03
CA ALA A 383 -30.58 42.40 36.33
C ALA A 383 -30.68 41.13 37.19
N GLU A 384 -31.92 40.84 37.56
CA GLU A 384 -32.37 39.70 38.35
C GLU A 384 -32.18 38.38 37.60
N ARG A 385 -32.03 37.30 38.36
CA ARG A 385 -32.05 35.91 37.87
C ARG A 385 -33.48 35.40 37.88
N ASP A 386 -33.93 34.85 36.76
CA ASP A 386 -35.17 34.07 36.71
C ASP A 386 -34.99 32.66 37.32
N ALA A 387 -36.09 32.14 37.86
CA ALA A 387 -36.13 31.06 38.86
C ALA A 387 -36.33 29.64 38.31
N ASP A 388 -36.15 29.38 37.01
CA ASP A 388 -36.44 28.05 36.43
C ASP A 388 -35.25 27.36 35.74
N GLY A 389 -34.06 27.95 35.76
CA GLY A 389 -32.80 27.22 35.53
C GLY A 389 -32.70 26.41 34.23
N SER A 390 -33.44 26.79 33.17
CA SER A 390 -33.42 26.08 31.89
C SER A 390 -32.76 26.91 30.81
N TYR A 391 -31.70 26.36 30.19
CA TYR A 391 -31.12 26.91 28.96
C TYR A 391 -31.84 26.29 27.76
N GLY A 392 -32.63 27.11 27.06
CA GLY A 392 -33.19 26.77 25.76
C GLY A 392 -32.12 26.72 24.68
N ILE A 393 -32.13 25.63 23.92
CA ILE A 393 -31.33 25.43 22.71
C ILE A 393 -31.95 26.26 21.59
N PHE A 394 -31.22 27.22 21.05
CA PHE A 394 -31.48 27.81 19.74
C PHE A 394 -30.34 27.43 18.80
N GLY A 395 -30.69 26.67 17.76
CA GLY A 395 -29.79 26.32 16.67
C GLY A 395 -29.56 27.49 15.74
N TYR A 396 -28.34 27.56 15.21
CA TYR A 396 -28.04 28.19 13.94
C TYR A 396 -27.32 27.16 13.09
N ASP A 397 -27.93 26.83 11.96
CA ASP A 397 -27.31 26.14 10.84
C ASP A 397 -26.27 27.08 10.22
N ASP A 398 -25.04 26.60 10.05
CA ASP A 398 -24.14 27.13 9.03
C ASP A 398 -23.29 25.98 8.48
N GLU A 399 -23.36 25.86 7.16
CA GLU A 399 -22.62 24.93 6.31
C GLU A 399 -21.12 25.28 6.25
N ASP A 400 -20.34 24.38 5.62
CA ASP A 400 -18.96 24.54 5.15
C ASP A 400 -17.79 24.33 6.15
N THR A 401 -17.35 23.06 6.32
CA THR A 401 -15.95 22.68 6.01
C THR A 401 -15.74 21.15 5.90
N PRO A 402 -14.85 20.65 5.02
CA PRO A 402 -14.79 19.25 4.61
C PRO A 402 -13.76 18.39 5.37
N GLY A 403 -14.20 17.18 5.75
CA GLY A 403 -13.48 15.93 5.48
C GLY A 403 -12.18 15.65 6.23
N GLY A 404 -12.24 15.53 7.57
CA GLY A 404 -11.22 14.83 8.35
C GLY A 404 -11.67 13.39 8.66
N THR A 405 -11.10 12.39 8.00
CA THR A 405 -11.36 10.98 8.31
C THR A 405 -10.65 10.58 9.60
N TYR A 406 -11.41 10.55 10.69
CA TYR A 406 -11.02 9.94 11.95
C TYR A 406 -11.18 8.42 11.89
N TYR A 407 -10.14 7.72 12.35
CA TYR A 407 -10.22 6.33 12.79
C TYR A 407 -11.35 6.20 13.83
N ARG A 408 -12.29 5.29 13.57
CA ARG A 408 -13.30 4.88 14.54
C ARG A 408 -13.18 3.38 14.75
N ASP A 409 -12.95 3.04 16.01
CA ASP A 409 -12.80 1.70 16.56
C ASP A 409 -14.04 0.82 16.34
N MET A 410 -13.78 -0.46 16.08
CA MET A 410 -14.63 -1.62 16.40
C MET A 410 -13.63 -2.69 16.86
N TYR A 411 -13.72 -3.35 18.02
CA TYR A 411 -14.87 -3.99 18.65
C TYR A 411 -14.65 -4.13 20.17
N ASP A 412 -15.75 -4.02 20.93
CA ASP A 412 -16.02 -4.80 22.13
C ASP A 412 -17.55 -4.98 22.21
N SER A 413 -18.03 -6.22 22.12
CA SER A 413 -19.19 -6.76 22.88
C SER A 413 -19.42 -8.24 22.50
N ASP A 414 -19.36 -9.07 23.55
CA ASP A 414 -20.07 -10.33 23.83
C ASP A 414 -20.06 -11.50 22.83
#